data_AF-A0AA44G979-F1
#
_entry.id   AF-A0AA44G979-F1
#
_cell.length_a   1.000
_cell.length_b   1.000
_cell.length_c   1.000
_cell.angle_alpha   90.00
_cell.angle_beta   90.00
_cell.angle_gamma   90.00
#
_symmetry.space_group_name_H-M   'P 1'
#
loop_
_entity.id
_entity.type
_entity.pdbx_description
1 polymer ?
#
loop_
_entity_poly.entity_id
_entity_poly.type
_entity_poly.pdbx_seq_one_letter_code
_entity_poly.pdbx_strand_id
1 'polypeptide(L)'
;MALSEIERHQMVKLADGACHSRNNNVCVDLGKAEFAELDNGIEFYQTRFKLDSSQADHRYLVAKVVLCEGLWTLLVAHRDHYEMFEGWHTHPEIKRLGNQLHQLIEEVEHDSQGLIW
;
A
#
# COMPACT_ATOMS: atom_id res chain seq x y z
N MET A 1 8.84 2.55 -17.69
CA MET A 1 7.78 3.27 -18.42
C MET A 1 7.12 4.20 -17.42
N ALA A 2 6.95 5.47 -17.77
CA ALA A 2 6.23 6.41 -16.91
C ALA A 2 4.73 6.30 -17.17
N LEU A 3 3.92 6.42 -16.11
CA LEU A 3 2.46 6.40 -16.22
C LEU A 3 1.95 7.65 -16.95
N SER A 4 0.88 7.52 -17.72
CA SER A 4 0.19 8.70 -18.26
C SER A 4 -0.47 9.51 -17.12
N GLU A 5 -0.74 10.79 -17.35
CA GLU A 5 -1.40 11.65 -16.35
C GLU A 5 -2.79 11.10 -15.95
N ILE A 6 -3.51 10.48 -16.89
CA ILE A 6 -4.83 9.87 -16.62
C ILE A 6 -4.68 8.66 -15.70
N GLU A 7 -3.73 7.76 -16.00
CA GLU A 7 -3.48 6.56 -15.18
C GLU A 7 -3.01 6.95 -13.77
N ARG A 8 -2.12 7.95 -13.69
CA ARG A 8 -1.64 8.49 -12.43
C ARG A 8 -2.80 9.07 -11.60
N HIS A 9 -3.67 9.86 -12.21
CA HIS A 9 -4.83 10.44 -11.52
C HIS A 9 -5.81 9.36 -11.03
N GLN A 10 -6.07 8.33 -11.84
CA GLN A 10 -6.90 7.20 -11.43
C GLN A 10 -6.30 6.44 -10.26
N MET A 11 -4.99 6.18 -10.31
CA MET A 11 -4.24 5.50 -9.25
C MET A 11 -4.30 6.25 -7.92
N VAL A 12 -4.03 7.57 -7.94
CA VAL A 12 -4.10 8.42 -6.76
C VAL A 12 -5.51 8.40 -6.17
N LYS A 13 -6.54 8.53 -7.01
CA LYS A 13 -7.93 8.53 -6.55
C LYS A 13 -8.33 7.20 -5.89
N LEU A 14 -7.89 6.07 -6.45
CA LEU A 14 -8.15 4.75 -5.88
C LEU A 14 -7.44 4.56 -4.54
N ALA A 15 -6.16 4.94 -4.48
CA ALA A 15 -5.38 4.83 -3.25
C ALA A 15 -5.88 5.75 -2.13
N ASP A 16 -6.30 6.97 -2.47
CA ASP A 16 -6.93 7.90 -1.54
C ASP A 16 -8.21 7.30 -0.94
N GLY A 17 -9.07 6.72 -1.79
CA GLY A 17 -10.26 6.00 -1.33
C GLY A 17 -9.94 4.83 -0.39
N ALA A 18 -8.96 3.99 -0.75
CA ALA A 18 -8.54 2.85 0.06
C ALA A 18 -7.97 3.29 1.42
N CYS A 19 -7.05 4.27 1.43
CA CYS A 19 -6.49 4.79 2.68
C CYS A 19 -7.55 5.48 3.54
N HIS A 20 -8.48 6.24 2.95
CA HIS A 20 -9.57 6.87 3.69
C HIS A 20 -10.52 5.82 4.30
N SER A 21 -10.89 4.79 3.55
CA SER A 21 -11.70 3.66 4.01
C SER A 21 -11.03 2.94 5.18
N ARG A 22 -9.74 2.60 5.04
CA ARG A 22 -8.97 1.94 6.10
C ARG A 22 -8.75 2.80 7.33
N ASN A 23 -8.59 4.11 7.17
CA ASN A 23 -8.43 5.02 8.30
C ASN A 23 -9.75 5.33 9.00
N ASN A 24 -10.89 5.00 8.37
CA ASN A 24 -12.20 5.21 8.96
C ASN A 24 -12.37 4.27 10.16
N ASN A 25 -12.69 4.83 11.32
CA ASN A 25 -12.79 4.12 12.61
C ASN A 25 -11.52 3.42 13.13
N VAL A 26 -10.33 3.64 12.54
CA VAL A 26 -9.08 3.13 13.11
C VAL A 26 -8.54 4.12 14.14
N CYS A 27 -8.32 3.62 15.36
CA CYS A 27 -7.70 4.40 16.43
C CYS A 27 -6.27 4.78 16.02
N VAL A 28 -5.83 6.00 16.35
CA VAL A 28 -4.48 6.49 16.01
C VAL A 28 -3.36 5.58 16.52
N ASP A 29 -3.62 4.86 17.62
CA ASP A 29 -2.74 3.83 18.21
C ASP A 29 -2.50 2.61 17.31
N LEU A 30 -3.45 2.26 16.45
CA LEU A 30 -3.35 1.10 15.55
C LEU A 30 -2.59 1.43 14.25
N GLY A 31 -2.25 2.71 14.06
CA GLY A 31 -1.57 3.21 12.88
C GLY A 31 -2.51 3.58 11.73
N LYS A 32 -2.13 4.58 10.95
CA LYS A 32 -2.88 5.06 9.78
C LYS A 32 -2.27 4.57 8.48
N ALA A 33 -3.12 4.26 7.52
CA ALA A 33 -2.77 4.02 6.14
C ALA A 33 -2.46 5.34 5.42
N GLU A 34 -1.29 5.41 4.79
CA GLU A 34 -0.85 6.51 3.94
C GLU A 34 -0.31 5.95 2.62
N PHE A 35 -0.24 6.79 1.59
CA PHE A 35 0.33 6.42 0.30
C PHE A 35 1.33 7.46 -0.21
N ALA A 36 2.20 7.06 -1.13
CA ALA A 36 3.09 7.95 -1.88
C ALA A 36 3.13 7.55 -3.35
N GLU A 37 3.09 8.53 -4.24
CA GLU A 37 3.21 8.32 -5.68
C GLU A 37 4.64 7.94 -6.09
N LEU A 38 4.75 6.99 -7.01
CA LEU A 38 5.99 6.62 -7.70
C LEU A 38 5.84 6.87 -9.20
N ASP A 39 6.97 7.00 -9.92
CA ASP A 39 6.99 7.16 -11.39
C ASP A 39 6.27 6.04 -12.14
N ASN A 40 6.28 4.82 -11.59
CA ASN A 40 5.69 3.63 -12.19
C ASN A 40 4.61 2.98 -11.30
N GLY A 41 4.10 3.67 -10.29
CA GLY A 41 3.14 3.06 -9.37
C GLY A 41 2.86 3.87 -8.11
N ILE A 42 2.49 3.18 -7.04
CA ILE A 42 2.20 3.78 -5.75
C ILE A 42 2.66 2.88 -4.61
N GLU A 43 3.14 3.50 -3.54
CA GLU A 43 3.55 2.83 -2.30
C GLU A 43 2.56 3.13 -1.19
N PHE A 44 2.33 2.14 -0.33
CA PHE A 44 1.51 2.22 0.85
C PHE A 44 2.36 2.08 2.10
N TYR A 45 1.96 2.83 3.12
CA TYR A 45 2.66 2.95 4.37
C TYR A 45 1.68 2.83 5.53
N GLN A 46 2.09 2.13 6.59
CA GLN A 46 1.45 2.19 7.89
C GLN A 46 2.25 3.15 8.78
N THR A 47 1.60 4.20 9.26
CA THR A 47 2.22 5.20 10.12
C THR A 47 1.68 5.08 11.53
N ARG A 48 2.54 4.77 12.49
CA ARG A 48 2.16 4.66 13.91
C ARG A 48 2.52 5.94 14.65
N PHE A 49 1.62 6.39 15.51
CA PHE A 49 1.79 7.57 16.35
C PHE A 49 2.04 7.12 17.80
N LYS A 50 3.05 7.68 18.46
CA LYS A 50 3.20 7.49 19.92
C LYS A 50 2.17 8.34 20.64
N LEU A 51 1.54 7.75 21.66
CA LEU A 51 0.51 8.33 22.53
C LEU A 51 0.82 9.73 23.10
N ASP A 52 2.10 10.10 23.21
CA ASP A 52 2.54 11.35 23.85
C ASP A 52 3.30 12.31 22.91
N SER A 53 3.25 12.11 21.58
CA SER A 53 3.98 12.98 20.64
C SER A 53 3.16 13.42 19.44
N SER A 54 3.25 14.71 19.12
CA SER A 54 2.65 15.33 17.92
C SER A 54 3.37 14.98 16.61
N GLN A 55 4.33 14.04 16.65
CA GLN A 55 5.16 13.61 15.52
C GLN A 55 4.92 12.12 15.29
N ALA A 56 4.80 11.71 14.02
CA ALA A 56 4.75 10.31 13.64
C ALA A 56 6.03 9.60 14.11
N ASP A 57 5.89 8.50 14.84
CA ASP A 57 7.04 7.85 15.48
C ASP A 57 7.78 6.96 14.49
N HIS A 58 7.02 6.18 13.71
CA HIS A 58 7.57 5.31 12.67
C HIS A 58 6.59 5.17 11.50
N ARG A 59 7.14 5.27 10.28
CA ARG A 59 6.45 5.03 9.01
C ARG A 59 7.01 3.76 8.38
N TYR A 60 6.11 2.84 8.06
CA TYR A 60 6.43 1.48 7.68
C TYR A 60 5.90 1.19 6.28
N LEU A 61 6.78 0.87 5.33
CA LEU A 61 6.36 0.35 4.02
C LEU A 61 5.61 -0.97 4.19
N VAL A 62 4.40 -1.06 3.64
CA VAL A 62 3.54 -2.25 3.77
C VAL A 62 3.28 -2.92 2.43
N ALA A 63 2.99 -2.13 1.40
CA ALA A 63 2.71 -2.63 0.06
C ALA A 63 3.12 -1.60 -0.99
N LYS A 64 3.26 -2.05 -2.23
CA LYS A 64 3.34 -1.19 -3.40
C LYS A 64 2.66 -1.83 -4.59
N VAL A 65 1.97 -1.02 -5.36
CA VAL A 65 1.35 -1.42 -6.62
C VAL A 65 2.12 -0.75 -7.75
N VAL A 66 2.76 -1.54 -8.59
CA VAL A 66 3.66 -1.04 -9.64
C VAL A 66 3.31 -1.62 -10.99
N LEU A 67 3.48 -0.82 -12.03
CA LEU A 67 3.37 -1.25 -13.42
C LEU A 67 4.74 -1.82 -13.85
N CYS A 68 4.79 -3.15 -13.99
CA CYS A 68 5.98 -3.87 -14.44
C CYS A 68 5.68 -4.54 -15.78
N GLU A 69 6.48 -4.26 -16.81
CA GLU A 69 6.34 -4.86 -18.15
C GLU A 69 4.92 -4.72 -18.76
N GLY A 70 4.22 -3.63 -18.42
CA GLY A 70 2.85 -3.37 -18.88
C GLY A 70 1.75 -4.06 -18.08
N LEU A 71 2.08 -4.74 -16.98
CA LEU A 71 1.13 -5.38 -16.08
C LEU A 71 1.22 -4.77 -14.68
N TRP A 72 0.07 -4.44 -14.09
CA TRP A 72 0.04 -4.02 -12.69
C TRP A 72 0.31 -5.22 -11.78
N THR A 73 1.16 -5.02 -10.78
CA THR A 73 1.54 -6.05 -9.81
C THR A 73 1.54 -5.47 -8.40
N LEU A 74 1.02 -6.23 -7.46
CA LEU A 74 1.07 -5.95 -6.02
C LEU A 74 2.26 -6.66 -5.40
N LEU A 75 3.10 -5.86 -4.74
CA LEU A 75 4.24 -6.30 -3.97
C LEU A 75 4.01 -5.93 -2.51
N VAL A 76 4.27 -6.88 -1.62
CA VAL A 76 4.13 -6.72 -0.17
C VAL A 76 5.52 -6.60 0.44
N ALA A 77 5.66 -5.72 1.42
CA ALA A 77 6.92 -5.54 2.14
C ALA A 77 7.14 -6.71 3.09
N HIS A 78 8.21 -7.48 2.87
CA HIS A 78 8.66 -8.51 3.80
C HIS A 78 9.56 -7.86 4.86
N ARG A 79 9.35 -8.26 6.11
CA ARG A 79 10.06 -7.75 7.27
C ARG A 79 10.62 -8.89 8.07
N ASP A 80 11.82 -8.69 8.59
CA ASP A 80 12.46 -9.65 9.48
C ASP A 80 11.83 -9.60 10.90
N HIS A 81 12.30 -10.47 11.79
CA HIS A 81 11.94 -10.51 13.20
C HIS A 81 12.16 -9.19 13.96
N TYR A 82 13.04 -8.29 13.49
CA TYR A 82 13.25 -6.95 14.06
C TYR A 82 12.44 -5.85 13.35
N GLU A 83 11.41 -6.21 12.57
CA GLU A 83 10.58 -5.30 11.78
C GLU A 83 11.36 -4.49 10.72
N MET A 84 12.59 -4.90 10.41
CA MET A 84 13.40 -4.27 9.36
C MET A 84 12.92 -4.73 7.99
N PHE A 85 12.84 -3.78 7.06
CA PHE A 85 12.48 -4.07 5.67
C PHE A 85 13.56 -4.96 5.03
N GLU A 86 13.19 -6.18 4.67
CA GLU A 86 14.09 -7.18 4.08
C GLU A 86 13.96 -7.23 2.56
N GLY A 87 12.78 -6.91 2.03
CA GLY A 87 12.57 -6.90 0.58
C GLY A 87 11.10 -6.83 0.17
N TRP A 88 10.89 -6.89 -1.14
CA TRP A 88 9.57 -6.92 -1.76
C TRP A 88 9.25 -8.34 -2.24
N HIS A 89 8.07 -8.83 -1.89
CA HIS A 89 7.57 -10.12 -2.34
C HIS A 89 6.27 -9.94 -3.12
N THR A 90 6.12 -10.68 -4.20
CA THR A 90 4.86 -10.68 -4.94
C THR A 90 3.75 -11.31 -4.10
N HIS A 91 2.58 -10.66 -4.09
CA HIS A 91 1.42 -11.19 -3.38
C HIS A 91 1.13 -12.63 -3.85
N PRO A 92 0.94 -13.61 -2.94
CA PRO A 92 0.80 -15.01 -3.32
C PRO A 92 -0.39 -15.26 -4.27
N GLU A 93 -1.47 -14.50 -4.09
CA GLU A 93 -2.68 -14.57 -4.91
C GLU A 93 -2.65 -13.63 -6.13
N ILE A 94 -1.48 -13.10 -6.54
CA ILE A 94 -1.42 -12.11 -7.64
C ILE A 94 -2.06 -12.62 -8.93
N LYS A 95 -1.91 -13.92 -9.23
CA LYS A 95 -2.48 -14.55 -10.43
C LYS A 95 -4.00 -14.59 -10.40
N ARG A 96 -4.59 -14.62 -9.19
CA ARG A 96 -6.04 -14.64 -8.98
C ARG A 96 -6.62 -13.24 -8.94
N LEU A 97 -5.92 -12.31 -8.31
CA LEU A 97 -6.29 -10.89 -8.27
C LEU A 97 -6.31 -10.27 -9.67
N GLY A 98 -5.43 -10.75 -10.55
CA GLY A 98 -5.31 -10.25 -11.92
C GLY A 98 -4.37 -9.06 -12.01
N ASN A 99 -4.45 -8.36 -13.14
CA ASN A 99 -3.49 -7.30 -13.51
C ASN A 99 -4.17 -5.92 -13.60
N GLN A 100 -5.36 -5.77 -13.01
CA GLN A 100 -6.10 -4.51 -13.03
C GLN A 100 -5.85 -3.72 -11.75
N LEU A 101 -5.58 -2.43 -11.90
CA LEU A 101 -5.25 -1.54 -10.78
C LEU A 101 -6.32 -1.54 -9.68
N HIS A 102 -7.60 -1.50 -10.02
CA HIS A 102 -8.68 -1.48 -9.03
C HIS A 102 -8.68 -2.73 -8.14
N GLN A 103 -8.52 -3.93 -8.72
CA GLN A 103 -8.50 -5.20 -7.99
C GLN A 103 -7.33 -5.26 -7.00
N LEU A 104 -6.17 -4.76 -7.41
CA LEU A 104 -4.98 -4.71 -6.55
C LEU A 104 -5.14 -3.71 -5.41
N ILE A 105 -5.77 -2.57 -5.67
CA ILE A 105 -6.05 -1.57 -4.63
C ILE A 105 -7.14 -2.04 -3.67
N GLU A 106 -8.17 -2.74 -4.16
CA GLU A 106 -9.20 -3.37 -3.32
C GLU A 106 -8.60 -4.43 -2.39
N GLU A 107 -7.63 -5.23 -2.87
CA GLU A 107 -6.89 -6.16 -2.00
C GLU A 107 -6.05 -5.41 -0.96
N VAL A 108 -5.42 -4.28 -1.31
CA VAL A 108 -4.73 -3.43 -0.32
C VAL A 108 -5.72 -2.85 0.70
N GLU A 109 -6.93 -2.48 0.29
CA GLU A 109 -7.95 -1.95 1.20
C GLU A 109 -8.42 -3.02 2.20
N HIS A 110 -8.86 -4.17 1.69
CA HIS A 110 -9.51 -5.22 2.47
C HIS A 110 -8.51 -6.12 3.20
N ASP A 111 -7.33 -6.34 2.60
CA ASP A 111 -6.27 -7.22 3.08
C ASP A 111 -6.81 -8.56 3.57
N SER A 112 -7.49 -9.27 2.66
CA SER A 112 -8.27 -10.48 2.98
C SER A 112 -7.44 -11.59 3.59
N GLN A 113 -6.11 -11.57 3.39
CA GLN A 113 -5.16 -12.55 3.90
C GLN A 113 -4.36 -12.04 5.10
N GLY A 114 -4.50 -10.76 5.49
CA GLY A 114 -3.72 -10.16 6.57
C GLY A 114 -2.22 -10.13 6.28
N LEU A 115 -1.84 -9.94 5.00
CA LEU A 115 -0.45 -9.95 4.56
C LEU A 115 0.14 -8.55 4.46
N ILE A 116 -0.70 -7.52 4.40
CA ILE A 116 -0.27 -6.16 4.09
C ILE A 116 -0.15 -5.31 5.36
N TRP A 117 -1.19 -5.24 6.19
CA TRP A 117 -1.28 -4.27 7.30
C TRP A 117 -0.99 -4.83 8.68
#